data_AF-A0A527ZVS4-F1
#
_entry.id   AF-A0A527ZVS4-F1
#
_cell.length_a   1.000
_cell.length_b   1.000
_cell.length_c   1.000
_cell.angle_alpha   90.00
_cell.angle_beta   90.00
_cell.angle_gamma   90.00
#
_symmetry.space_group_name_H-M   'P 1'
#
loop_
_entity.id
_entity.type
_entity.pdbx_description
1 polymer ?
#
loop_
_entity_poly.entity_id
_entity_poly.type
_entity_poly.pdbx_seq_one_letter_code
_entity_poly.pdbx_strand_id
1 'polypeptide(L)'
;AVIGVVMLAQSMSLLEIVRAQADVWNIVYQPVGFFVFFVAGLAEAQRIPFDLAEAEGDLGAGFHTEYSGIRFAFFMVSEYAVMLLVSVLSVILFFGGWNGVLIPLPPLLWFVLKVAFFLYVFMWFRFTFPRYRYDQLMAIGWKVLLPLSLANIIITGVAFL
;
A
#
# COMPACT_ATOMS: atom_id res chain seq x y z
N ALA A 1 -0.41 -9.51 5.50
CA ALA A 1 -1.56 -9.07 4.68
C ALA A 1 -1.61 -9.80 3.33
N VAL A 2 -0.57 -9.69 2.48
CA VAL A 2 -0.55 -10.29 1.13
C VAL A 2 -0.81 -11.79 1.11
N ILE A 3 -0.30 -12.54 2.10
CA ILE A 3 -0.52 -13.98 2.22
C ILE A 3 -2.02 -14.33 2.27
N GLY A 4 -2.83 -13.53 2.98
CA GLY A 4 -4.28 -13.77 3.03
C GLY A 4 -4.92 -13.70 1.64
N VAL A 5 -4.54 -12.70 0.83
CA VAL A 5 -5.04 -12.54 -0.54
C VAL A 5 -4.60 -13.69 -1.44
N VAL A 6 -3.36 -14.14 -1.27
CA VAL A 6 -2.82 -15.28 -2.03
C VAL A 6 -3.54 -16.58 -1.67
N MET A 7 -3.90 -16.79 -0.41
CA MET A 7 -4.68 -17.96 0.01
C MET A 7 -6.06 -17.99 -0.64
N LEU A 8 -6.71 -16.83 -0.83
CA LEU A 8 -7.98 -16.76 -1.57
C LEU A 8 -7.81 -17.08 -3.06
N ALA A 9 -6.73 -16.59 -3.67
CA ALA A 9 -6.45 -16.81 -5.08
C ALA A 9 -5.85 -18.20 -5.40
N GLN A 10 -5.42 -18.95 -4.37
CA GLN A 10 -4.72 -20.25 -4.49
C GLN A 10 -3.48 -20.21 -5.42
N SER A 11 -2.95 -19.02 -5.70
CA SER A 11 -1.86 -18.81 -6.65
C SER A 11 -1.06 -17.56 -6.29
N MET A 12 0.26 -17.63 -6.48
CA MET A 12 1.18 -16.50 -6.30
C MET A 12 1.23 -15.57 -7.53
N SER A 13 0.58 -15.96 -8.63
CA SER A 13 0.56 -15.15 -9.85
C SER A 13 -0.38 -13.96 -9.70
N LEU A 14 0.14 -12.74 -9.89
CA LEU A 14 -0.64 -11.50 -9.84
C LEU A 14 -1.82 -11.51 -10.82
N LEU A 15 -1.63 -12.15 -11.97
CA LEU A 15 -2.66 -12.24 -13.00
C LEU A 15 -3.80 -13.18 -12.58
N GLU A 16 -3.49 -14.30 -11.93
CA GLU A 16 -4.49 -15.21 -11.36
C GLU A 16 -5.23 -14.56 -10.18
N ILE A 17 -4.52 -13.78 -9.36
CA ILE A 17 -5.13 -12.99 -8.27
C ILE A 17 -6.16 -12.01 -8.82
N VAL A 18 -5.89 -11.33 -9.95
CA VAL A 18 -6.85 -10.42 -10.59
C VAL A 18 -8.02 -11.18 -11.21
N ARG A 19 -7.77 -12.33 -11.83
CA ARG A 19 -8.84 -13.18 -12.40
C ARG A 19 -9.78 -13.73 -11.34
N ALA A 20 -9.26 -14.12 -10.18
CA ALA A 20 -10.05 -14.57 -9.03
C ALA A 20 -11.00 -13.47 -8.49
N GLN A 21 -10.71 -12.20 -8.79
CA GLN A 21 -11.50 -11.03 -8.39
C GLN A 21 -12.51 -10.58 -9.46
N ALA A 22 -12.99 -11.50 -10.30
CA ALA A 22 -13.96 -11.19 -11.35
C ALA A 22 -15.35 -10.87 -10.78
N ASP A 23 -15.85 -11.68 -9.85
CA ASP A 23 -17.20 -11.52 -9.29
C ASP A 23 -17.24 -10.57 -8.10
N VAL A 24 -16.32 -10.75 -7.14
CA VAL A 24 -16.25 -9.94 -5.92
C VAL A 24 -14.80 -9.53 -5.66
N TRP A 25 -14.60 -8.28 -5.28
CA TRP A 25 -13.28 -7.76 -4.95
C TRP A 25 -12.78 -8.28 -3.59
N ASN A 26 -11.47 -8.50 -3.50
CA ASN A 26 -10.84 -9.01 -2.28
C ASN A 26 -10.98 -8.08 -1.06
N ILE A 27 -11.27 -6.80 -1.26
CA ILE A 27 -11.58 -5.89 -0.15
C ILE A 27 -12.80 -6.33 0.66
N VAL A 28 -13.78 -6.99 0.05
CA VAL A 28 -15.00 -7.45 0.75
C VAL A 28 -14.67 -8.63 1.65
N TYR A 29 -13.83 -9.55 1.19
CA TYR A 29 -13.41 -10.72 1.96
C TYR A 29 -12.34 -10.37 3.01
N GLN A 30 -11.46 -9.43 2.71
CA GLN A 30 -10.31 -9.07 3.57
C GLN A 30 -10.18 -7.56 3.80
N PRO A 31 -11.18 -6.91 4.44
CA PRO A 31 -11.09 -5.49 4.76
C PRO A 31 -9.96 -5.20 5.76
N VAL A 32 -9.75 -6.12 6.72
CA VAL A 32 -8.65 -6.03 7.71
C VAL A 32 -7.29 -6.19 7.02
N GLY A 33 -7.17 -7.16 6.10
CA GLY A 33 -5.97 -7.37 5.30
C GLY A 33 -5.61 -6.14 4.45
N PHE A 34 -6.60 -5.50 3.83
CA PHE A 34 -6.42 -4.26 3.09
C PHE A 34 -5.94 -3.12 4.00
N PHE A 35 -6.57 -2.91 5.15
CA PHE A 35 -6.17 -1.85 6.08
C PHE A 35 -4.71 -2.02 6.54
N VAL A 36 -4.32 -3.24 6.91
CA VAL A 36 -2.94 -3.55 7.27
C VAL A 36 -1.98 -3.29 6.11
N PHE A 37 -2.34 -3.71 4.89
CA PHE A 37 -1.51 -3.48 3.70
C PHE A 37 -1.37 -1.98 3.39
N PHE A 38 -2.45 -1.22 3.48
CA PHE A 38 -2.46 0.20 3.20
C PHE A 38 -1.61 0.99 4.21
N VAL A 39 -1.76 0.73 5.52
CA VAL A 39 -0.95 1.39 6.55
C VAL A 39 0.53 0.97 6.46
N ALA A 40 0.80 -0.31 6.18
CA ALA A 40 2.17 -0.77 5.96
C ALA A 40 2.81 -0.14 4.72
N GLY A 41 2.04 -0.02 3.62
CA GLY A 41 2.48 0.64 2.40
C GLY A 41 2.74 2.14 2.57
N LEU A 42 1.94 2.82 3.39
CA LEU A 42 2.21 4.20 3.82
C LEU A 42 3.53 4.33 4.57
N ALA A 43 3.83 3.37 5.47
CA ALA A 43 5.08 3.35 6.22
C ALA A 43 6.29 3.00 5.33
N GLU A 44 6.11 2.08 4.37
CA GLU A 44 7.17 1.68 3.42
C GLU A 44 7.53 2.80 2.44
N ALA A 45 6.55 3.60 2.02
CA ALA A 45 6.80 4.76 1.16
C ALA A 45 7.63 5.86 1.86
N GLN A 46 7.90 5.74 3.18
CA GLN A 46 8.71 6.67 3.98
C GLN A 46 8.30 8.13 3.79
N ARG A 47 7.02 8.38 3.55
CA ARG A 47 6.47 9.73 3.35
C ARG A 47 5.58 10.15 4.51
N ILE A 48 5.40 11.47 4.64
CA ILE A 48 4.57 12.11 5.66
C ILE A 48 3.20 11.40 5.64
N PRO A 49 2.78 10.78 6.75
CA PRO A 49 3.15 11.06 8.14
C PRO A 49 4.26 10.18 8.77
N PHE A 50 4.83 9.23 8.04
CA PHE A 50 5.86 8.26 8.51
C PHE A 50 7.29 8.57 8.02
N ASP A 51 7.55 9.84 7.74
CA ASP A 51 8.81 10.32 7.21
C ASP A 51 9.85 10.58 8.33
N LEU A 52 10.46 9.50 8.80
CA LEU A 52 11.40 9.53 9.93
C LEU A 52 12.86 9.73 9.48
N ALA A 53 13.19 9.33 8.25
CA ALA A 53 14.54 9.40 7.73
C ALA A 53 14.88 10.77 7.12
N GLU A 54 13.90 11.50 6.59
CA GLU A 54 14.09 12.83 6.01
C GLU A 54 13.82 13.97 7.01
N ALA A 55 13.06 13.69 8.08
CA ALA A 55 12.54 14.61 9.10
C ALA A 55 13.23 15.99 9.14
N GLU A 56 12.81 16.90 8.25
CA GLU A 56 13.49 18.18 8.02
C GLU A 56 13.59 19.08 9.27
N GLY A 57 12.67 18.91 10.22
CA GLY A 57 12.62 19.67 11.47
C GLY A 57 13.61 19.20 12.52
N ASP A 58 13.99 17.92 12.51
CA ASP A 58 14.87 17.31 13.51
C ASP A 58 16.27 16.99 12.94
N LEU A 59 16.34 16.65 11.65
CA LEU A 59 17.54 16.16 10.97
C LEU A 59 17.98 17.06 9.80
N GLY A 60 17.35 18.20 9.57
CA GLY A 60 17.78 19.18 8.57
C GLY A 60 17.82 18.66 7.12
N ALA A 61 16.87 17.79 6.75
CA ALA A 61 16.74 17.04 5.49
C ALA A 61 17.47 15.68 5.45
N GLY A 62 18.00 15.22 6.59
CA GLY A 62 18.47 13.85 6.77
C GLY A 62 19.59 13.49 5.80
N PHE A 63 19.45 12.38 5.07
CA PHE A 63 20.46 11.94 4.10
C PHE A 63 20.49 12.81 2.84
N HIS A 64 19.47 13.62 2.56
CA HIS A 64 19.47 14.48 1.37
C HIS A 64 20.52 15.59 1.41
N THR A 65 21.02 15.95 2.60
CA THR A 65 22.03 17.01 2.75
C THR A 65 23.39 16.64 2.16
N GLU A 66 23.70 15.35 2.07
CA GLU A 66 25.00 14.86 1.59
C GLU A 66 25.06 14.70 0.06
N TYR A 67 23.91 14.68 -0.62
CA TYR A 67 23.80 14.43 -2.04
C TYR A 67 23.38 15.67 -2.82
N SER A 68 24.10 15.99 -3.90
CA SER A 68 23.82 17.14 -4.77
C SER A 68 23.34 16.72 -6.16
N GLY A 69 22.49 17.56 -6.77
CA GLY A 69 22.10 17.51 -8.17
C GLY A 69 21.41 16.21 -8.58
N ILE A 70 22.08 15.44 -9.45
CA ILE A 70 21.52 14.20 -10.04
C ILE A 70 21.33 13.09 -8.99
N ARG A 71 22.22 12.98 -8.01
CA ARG A 71 22.10 11.93 -6.97
C ARG A 71 20.86 12.15 -6.12
N PHE A 72 20.61 13.40 -5.72
CA PHE A 72 19.36 13.80 -5.05
C PHE A 72 18.13 13.49 -5.90
N ALA A 73 18.18 13.79 -7.20
CA ALA A 73 17.06 13.50 -8.11
C ALA A 73 16.73 12.00 -8.18
N PHE A 74 17.73 11.11 -8.18
CA PHE A 74 17.49 9.67 -8.14
C PHE A 74 16.82 9.21 -6.84
N PHE A 75 17.19 9.78 -5.68
CA PHE A 75 16.50 9.49 -4.42
C PHE A 75 15.03 9.89 -4.50
N MET A 76 14.74 11.12 -4.94
CA MET A 76 13.36 11.59 -5.11
C MET A 76 12.55 10.71 -6.06
N VAL A 77 13.10 10.37 -7.23
CA VAL A 77 12.43 9.49 -8.19
C VAL A 77 12.16 8.11 -7.60
N SER A 78 13.11 7.56 -6.83
CA SER A 78 12.95 6.24 -6.20
C SER A 78 11.83 6.21 -5.16
N GLU A 79 11.66 7.26 -4.36
CA GLU A 79 10.58 7.36 -3.39
C GLU A 79 9.20 7.46 -4.05
N TYR A 80 9.09 8.28 -5.12
CA TYR A 80 7.86 8.33 -5.91
C TYR A 80 7.57 7.01 -6.64
N ALA A 81 8.60 6.29 -7.06
CA ALA A 81 8.44 4.97 -7.65
C ALA A 81 7.92 3.95 -6.63
N VAL A 82 8.38 3.98 -5.37
CA VAL A 82 7.83 3.13 -4.29
C VAL A 82 6.36 3.46 -4.05
N MET A 83 5.99 4.74 -3.97
CA MET A 83 4.59 5.13 -3.79
C MET A 83 3.69 4.64 -4.94
N LEU A 84 4.19 4.73 -6.18
CA LEU A 84 3.50 4.21 -7.36
C LEU A 84 3.38 2.68 -7.31
N LEU A 85 4.43 1.98 -6.89
CA LEU A 85 4.45 0.52 -6.75
C LEU A 85 3.42 0.05 -5.71
N VAL A 86 3.40 0.67 -4.53
CA VAL A 86 2.43 0.35 -3.47
C VAL A 86 1.00 0.63 -3.94
N SER A 87 0.77 1.71 -4.69
CA SER A 87 -0.54 2.04 -5.27
C SER A 87 -0.98 0.98 -6.29
N VAL A 88 -0.06 0.57 -7.18
CA VAL A 88 -0.31 -0.50 -8.16
C VAL A 88 -0.63 -1.83 -7.47
N LEU A 89 0.15 -2.23 -6.47
CA LEU A 89 -0.10 -3.47 -5.72
C LEU A 89 -1.43 -3.42 -4.96
N SER A 90 -1.80 -2.28 -4.38
CA SER A 90 -3.11 -2.11 -3.71
C SER A 90 -4.26 -2.41 -4.67
N VAL A 91 -4.16 -1.92 -5.92
CA VAL A 91 -5.18 -2.13 -6.95
C VAL A 91 -5.25 -3.59 -7.41
N ILE A 92 -4.11 -4.22 -7.64
CA ILE A 92 -4.02 -5.61 -8.11
C ILE A 92 -4.52 -6.58 -7.03
N LEU A 93 -4.10 -6.39 -5.78
CA LEU A 93 -4.37 -7.33 -4.70
C LEU A 93 -5.80 -7.21 -4.15
N PHE A 94 -6.37 -6.00 -4.08
CA PHE A 94 -7.62 -5.76 -3.36
C PHE A 94 -8.78 -5.26 -4.23
N PHE A 95 -8.50 -4.55 -5.32
CA PHE A 95 -9.52 -3.85 -6.14
C PHE A 95 -9.67 -4.43 -7.55
N GLY A 96 -9.31 -5.69 -7.75
CA GLY A 96 -9.59 -6.44 -8.98
C GLY A 96 -8.84 -5.94 -10.21
N GLY A 97 -7.73 -5.23 -10.05
CA GLY A 97 -6.89 -4.79 -11.17
C GLY A 97 -7.69 -4.05 -12.26
N TRP A 98 -7.76 -4.68 -13.44
CA TRP A 98 -8.45 -4.18 -14.64
C TRP A 98 -9.95 -4.51 -14.71
N ASN A 99 -10.51 -5.28 -13.77
CA ASN A 99 -11.93 -5.61 -13.74
C ASN A 99 -12.75 -4.37 -13.32
N GLY A 100 -13.60 -3.87 -14.22
CA GLY A 100 -14.49 -2.73 -13.98
C GLY A 100 -15.91 -3.19 -13.68
N VAL A 101 -16.56 -2.60 -12.66
CA VAL A 101 -17.88 -3.05 -12.16
C VAL A 101 -19.05 -2.26 -12.75
N LEU A 102 -18.86 -1.00 -13.17
CA LEU A 102 -20.00 -0.08 -13.40
C LEU A 102 -20.11 0.56 -14.79
N ILE A 103 -19.01 0.68 -15.55
CA ILE A 103 -18.98 1.41 -16.83
C ILE A 103 -18.15 0.60 -17.84
N PRO A 104 -18.62 0.42 -19.09
CA PRO A 104 -17.84 -0.23 -20.15
C PRO A 104 -16.71 0.71 -20.62
N LEU A 105 -15.69 0.85 -19.78
CA LEU A 105 -14.44 1.51 -20.12
C LEU A 105 -13.38 0.45 -20.47
N PRO A 106 -12.36 0.81 -21.27
CA PRO A 106 -11.22 -0.07 -21.53
C PRO A 106 -10.59 -0.56 -20.21
N PRO A 107 -10.23 -1.84 -20.08
CA PRO A 107 -9.68 -2.40 -18.84
C PRO A 107 -8.42 -1.67 -18.33
N LEU A 108 -7.59 -1.18 -19.26
CA LEU A 108 -6.42 -0.36 -18.94
C LEU A 108 -6.80 0.95 -18.25
N LEU A 109 -7.89 1.60 -18.70
CA LEU A 109 -8.32 2.88 -18.14
C LEU A 109 -8.85 2.70 -16.72
N TRP A 110 -9.56 1.59 -16.45
CA TRP A 110 -9.98 1.22 -15.09
C TRP A 110 -8.79 1.03 -14.16
N PHE A 111 -7.76 0.33 -14.64
CA PHE A 111 -6.54 0.13 -13.86
C PHE A 111 -5.86 1.46 -13.55
N VAL A 112 -5.63 2.31 -14.56
CA VAL A 112 -4.98 3.62 -14.38
C VAL A 112 -5.79 4.53 -13.45
N LEU A 113 -7.12 4.56 -13.59
CA LEU A 113 -7.98 5.36 -12.72
C LEU A 113 -7.91 4.91 -11.25
N LYS A 114 -7.91 3.60 -11.00
CA LYS A 114 -7.77 3.07 -9.64
C LYS A 114 -6.39 3.39 -9.06
N VAL A 115 -5.33 3.25 -9.85
CA VAL A 115 -3.97 3.60 -9.42
C VAL A 115 -3.87 5.10 -9.11
N ALA A 116 -4.43 5.94 -9.99
CA ALA A 116 -4.48 7.39 -9.78
C ALA A 116 -5.29 7.76 -8.53
N PHE A 117 -6.39 7.05 -8.26
CA PHE A 117 -7.16 7.21 -7.02
C PHE A 117 -6.30 6.89 -5.79
N PHE A 118 -5.56 5.78 -5.79
CA PHE A 118 -4.67 5.45 -4.69
C PHE A 118 -3.56 6.48 -4.51
N LEU A 119 -2.90 6.91 -5.60
CA LEU A 119 -1.91 7.98 -5.55
C LEU A 119 -2.50 9.28 -4.97
N TYR A 120 -3.72 9.64 -5.38
CA TYR A 120 -4.43 10.77 -4.81
C TYR A 120 -4.68 10.59 -3.32
N VAL A 121 -5.09 9.40 -2.87
CA VAL A 121 -5.27 9.08 -1.44
C VAL A 121 -3.94 9.22 -0.70
N PHE A 122 -2.83 8.66 -1.21
CA PHE A 122 -1.50 8.83 -0.59
C PHE A 122 -1.11 10.31 -0.46
N MET A 123 -1.34 11.10 -1.50
CA MET A 123 -1.12 12.55 -1.48
C MET A 123 -2.05 13.27 -0.49
N TRP A 124 -3.31 12.86 -0.38
CA TRP A 124 -4.27 13.44 0.54
C TRP A 124 -3.90 13.17 2.01
N PHE A 125 -3.43 11.97 2.31
CA PHE A 125 -2.94 11.61 3.65
C PHE A 125 -1.79 12.52 4.10
N ARG A 126 -0.88 12.89 3.18
CA ARG A 126 0.21 13.84 3.46
C ARG A 126 -0.30 15.21 3.93
N PHE A 127 -1.40 15.70 3.38
CA PHE A 127 -1.95 17.00 3.76
C PHE A 127 -2.80 16.97 5.05
N THR A 128 -3.29 15.79 5.43
CA THR A 128 -4.29 15.64 6.50
C THR A 128 -3.67 15.29 7.84
N PHE A 129 -2.61 14.47 7.86
CA PHE A 129 -2.07 13.93 9.10
C PHE A 129 -0.78 14.63 9.55
N PRO A 130 -0.64 14.93 10.86
CA PRO A 130 0.64 15.37 11.42
C PRO A 130 1.65 14.23 11.40
N ARG A 131 2.94 14.57 11.51
CA ARG A 131 4.04 13.59 11.56
C ARG A 131 3.93 12.72 12.82
N TYR A 132 4.13 11.40 12.66
CA TYR A 132 4.20 10.47 13.79
C TYR A 132 5.61 10.38 14.36
N ARG A 133 5.71 10.26 15.68
CA ARG A 133 6.99 9.98 16.36
C ARG A 133 7.43 8.53 16.11
N TYR A 134 8.74 8.30 16.03
CA TYR A 134 9.36 6.99 15.84
C TYR A 134 8.77 5.91 16.76
N ASP A 135 8.70 6.19 18.06
CA ASP A 135 8.23 5.22 19.07
C ASP A 135 6.77 4.81 18.86
N GLN A 136 5.93 5.74 18.39
CA GLN A 136 4.52 5.48 18.11
C GLN A 136 4.36 4.63 16.85
N LEU A 137 5.16 4.90 15.82
CA LEU A 137 5.17 4.08 14.61
C LEU A 137 5.57 2.64 14.91
N MET A 138 6.65 2.45 15.67
CA MET A 138 7.12 1.12 16.05
C MET A 138 6.10 0.40 16.93
N ALA A 139 5.44 1.12 17.86
CA ALA A 139 4.35 0.55 18.65
C ALA A 139 3.16 0.11 17.78
N ILE A 140 2.74 0.92 16.79
CA ILE A 140 1.66 0.55 15.88
C ILE A 140 2.06 -0.66 15.03
N GLY A 141 3.27 -0.67 14.48
CA GLY A 141 3.81 -1.79 13.69
C GLY A 141 3.81 -3.11 14.46
N TRP A 142 4.45 -3.11 15.63
CA TRP A 142 4.66 -4.32 16.41
C TRP A 142 3.47 -4.75 17.25
N LYS A 143 2.73 -3.82 17.85
CA LYS A 143 1.61 -4.16 18.77
C LYS A 143 0.27 -4.27 18.06
N VAL A 144 0.09 -3.59 16.93
CA VAL A 144 -1.21 -3.55 16.23
C VAL A 144 -1.13 -4.27 14.89
N LEU A 145 -0.28 -3.80 13.96
CA LEU A 145 -0.26 -4.32 12.59
C LEU A 145 0.17 -5.78 12.51
N LEU A 146 1.23 -6.16 13.24
CA LEU A 146 1.74 -7.54 13.20
C LEU A 146 0.72 -8.55 13.76
N PRO A 147 0.16 -8.40 14.98
CA PRO A 147 -0.87 -9.32 15.48
C PRO A 147 -2.12 -9.35 14.60
N LEU A 148 -2.55 -8.19 14.11
CA LEU A 148 -3.72 -8.09 13.23
C LEU A 148 -3.50 -8.82 11.90
N SER A 149 -2.28 -8.73 11.35
CA SER A 149 -1.91 -9.43 10.12
C SER A 149 -1.92 -10.95 10.29
N LEU A 150 -1.46 -11.45 11.43
CA LEU A 150 -1.45 -12.87 11.76
C LEU A 150 -2.87 -13.39 12.00
N ALA A 151 -3.67 -12.64 12.75
CA ALA A 151 -5.08 -12.96 12.96
C ALA A 151 -5.84 -13.04 11.62
N ASN A 152 -5.60 -12.11 10.70
CA ASN A 152 -6.21 -12.13 9.36
C ASN A 152 -5.83 -13.39 8.56
N ILE A 153 -4.56 -13.84 8.64
CA ILE A 153 -4.12 -15.07 7.97
C ILE A 153 -4.82 -16.29 8.57
N ILE A 154 -4.88 -16.40 9.90
CA ILE A 154 -5.53 -17.53 10.58
C ILE A 154 -7.02 -17.58 10.24
N ILE A 155 -7.72 -16.46 10.31
CA ILE A 155 -9.15 -16.37 9.98
C ILE A 155 -9.39 -16.75 8.52
N THR A 156 -8.57 -16.25 7.60
CA THR A 156 -8.68 -16.62 6.17
C THR A 156 -8.43 -18.11 5.97
N GLY A 157 -7.45 -18.68 6.69
CA GLY A 157 -7.18 -20.11 6.67
C GLY A 157 -8.38 -20.93 7.16
N VAL A 158 -8.97 -20.60 8.31
CA VAL A 158 -10.10 -21.39 8.85
C VAL A 158 -11.41 -21.18 8.07
N ALA A 159 -11.62 -20.01 7.47
CA ALA A 159 -12.88 -19.69 6.79
C ALA A 159 -12.95 -20.22 5.35
N PHE A 160 -11.81 -20.38 4.67
CA PHE A 160 -11.75 -20.72 3.24
C PHE A 160 -11.02 -22.03 2.91
N LEU A 161 -10.34 -22.66 3.89
CA LEU A 161 -9.84 -24.04 3.82
C LEU A 161 -10.63 -24.92 4.79
#